data_AF-A0AAV7K4E3-F1
#
_entry.id   AF-A0AAV7K4E3-F1
#
_cell.length_a   1.000
_cell.length_b   1.000
_cell.length_c   1.000
_cell.angle_alpha   90.00
_cell.angle_beta   90.00
_cell.angle_gamma   90.00
#
_symmetry.space_group_name_H-M   'P 1'
#
loop_
_entity.id
_entity.type
_entity.pdbx_description
1 polymer ?
#
loop_
_entity_poly.entity_id
_entity_poly.type
_entity_poly.pdbx_seq_one_letter_code
_entity_poly.pdbx_strand_id
1 'polypeptide(L)'
;MPRNGRPKSVTTPRLKKVVIDRIRRNPRRSLRKMASELKVSHGSMQNLVKNDLHLKSFKRRTVHFLSDKIVKKRLARSKGMLTQLATQPLQNIIFSDEKLFTIEEVTNKQNDRILAHTPSSITEKHLYVKRTQKPQSVMVWAGISAKGRTPLVFVPVGKNKFVNISKVDSGACGERFEQNDV
;
A
#
# COMPACT_ATOMS: atom_id res chain seq x y z
N MET A 1 6.01 -53.67 -1.88
CA MET A 1 5.07 -52.92 -1.03
C MET A 1 5.61 -51.52 -0.81
N PRO A 2 4.85 -50.44 -1.07
CA PRO A 2 5.32 -49.09 -0.73
C PRO A 2 5.52 -49.02 0.78
N ARG A 3 6.70 -48.60 1.23
CA ARG A 3 7.00 -48.42 2.66
C ARG A 3 6.12 -47.29 3.18
N ASN A 4 5.19 -47.61 4.09
CA ASN A 4 4.52 -46.59 4.88
C ASN A 4 5.58 -45.89 5.73
N GLY A 5 5.77 -44.59 5.50
CA GLY A 5 6.70 -43.78 6.27
C GLY A 5 6.37 -43.75 7.76
N ARG A 6 7.27 -43.18 8.56
CA ARG A 6 7.07 -43.04 10.02
C ARG A 6 5.73 -42.37 10.31
N PRO A 7 4.84 -43.00 11.10
CA PRO A 7 3.54 -42.41 11.43
C PRO A 7 3.72 -41.08 12.17
N LYS A 8 2.90 -40.08 11.82
CA LYS A 8 2.89 -38.76 12.48
C LYS A 8 2.39 -38.91 13.92
N SER A 9 3.30 -38.97 14.88
CA SER A 9 2.98 -39.19 16.31
C SER A 9 2.23 -38.01 16.97
N VAL A 10 2.51 -36.77 16.57
CA VAL A 10 2.04 -35.58 17.29
C VAL A 10 0.76 -34.97 16.69
N THR A 11 0.52 -35.19 15.39
CA THR A 11 -0.52 -34.50 14.62
C THR A 11 -1.84 -35.26 14.57
N THR A 12 -2.44 -35.49 15.74
CA THR A 12 -3.71 -36.21 15.86
C THR A 12 -4.90 -35.41 15.31
N PRO A 13 -6.00 -36.06 14.86
CA PRO A 13 -7.23 -35.36 14.45
C PRO A 13 -7.78 -34.43 15.54
N ARG A 14 -7.65 -34.84 16.82
CA ARG A 14 -8.01 -34.01 17.97
C ARG A 14 -7.19 -32.72 18.03
N LEU A 15 -5.86 -32.82 17.86
CA LEU A 15 -4.99 -31.64 17.83
C LEU A 15 -5.36 -30.70 16.67
N LYS A 16 -5.61 -31.26 15.48
CA LYS A 16 -6.07 -30.49 14.30
C LYS A 16 -7.30 -29.65 14.62
N LYS A 17 -8.33 -30.29 15.18
CA LYS A 17 -9.59 -29.63 15.57
C LYS A 17 -9.32 -28.49 16.57
N VAL A 18 -8.54 -28.75 17.62
CA VAL A 18 -8.20 -27.74 18.63
C VAL A 18 -7.46 -26.55 18.04
N VAL A 19 -6.53 -26.79 17.11
CA VAL A 19 -5.77 -25.71 16.44
C VAL A 19 -6.68 -24.89 15.53
N ILE A 20 -7.57 -25.51 14.78
CA ILE A 20 -8.58 -24.81 13.96
C ILE A 20 -9.45 -23.92 14.86
N ASP A 21 -9.99 -24.45 15.95
CA ASP A 21 -10.85 -23.69 16.87
C ASP A 21 -10.11 -22.54 17.55
N ARG A 22 -8.82 -22.70 17.83
CA ARG A 22 -7.97 -21.62 18.38
C ARG A 22 -7.72 -20.51 17.36
N ILE A 23 -7.42 -20.87 16.11
CA ILE A 23 -7.21 -19.91 15.02
C ILE A 23 -8.51 -19.17 14.71
N ARG A 24 -9.65 -19.87 14.67
CA ARG A 24 -10.98 -19.27 14.46
C ARG A 24 -11.30 -18.22 15.53
N ARG A 25 -11.01 -18.53 16.80
CA ARG A 25 -11.22 -17.59 17.92
C ARG A 25 -10.28 -16.40 17.90
N ASN A 26 -9.01 -16.62 17.56
CA ASN A 26 -8.03 -15.54 17.49
C ASN A 26 -6.96 -15.83 16.42
N PRO A 27 -7.12 -15.31 15.19
CA PRO A 27 -6.18 -15.56 14.10
C PRO A 27 -4.84 -14.84 14.29
N ARG A 28 -4.72 -13.94 15.29
CA ARG A 28 -3.48 -13.20 15.60
C ARG A 28 -2.55 -13.96 16.53
N ARG A 29 -2.93 -15.16 16.97
CA ARG A 29 -2.15 -15.95 17.93
C ARG A 29 -0.87 -16.46 17.30
N SER A 30 0.25 -16.36 18.02
CA SER A 30 1.53 -16.89 17.54
C SER A 30 1.55 -18.42 17.57
N LEU A 31 2.17 -19.03 16.55
CA LEU A 31 2.35 -20.48 16.49
C LEU A 31 3.17 -20.98 17.68
N ARG A 32 4.19 -20.21 18.11
CA ARG A 32 5.01 -20.54 19.28
C ARG A 32 4.21 -20.61 20.57
N LYS A 33 3.29 -19.66 20.79
CA LYS A 33 2.40 -19.68 21.96
C LYS A 33 1.44 -20.87 21.93
N MET A 34 0.87 -21.17 20.77
CA MET A 34 0.01 -22.35 20.61
C MET A 34 0.75 -23.66 20.83
N ALA A 35 1.99 -23.76 20.32
CA ALA A 35 2.86 -24.90 20.50
C ALA A 35 3.14 -25.15 21.98
N SER A 36 3.54 -24.11 22.73
CA SER A 36 3.79 -24.19 24.17
C SER A 36 2.58 -24.66 24.97
N GLU A 37 1.39 -24.09 24.71
CA GLU A 37 0.17 -24.43 25.46
C GLU A 37 -0.36 -25.83 25.17
N LEU A 38 -0.14 -26.32 23.94
CA LEU A 38 -0.55 -27.65 23.53
C LEU A 38 0.55 -28.69 23.78
N LYS A 39 1.68 -28.29 24.37
CA LYS A 39 2.86 -29.13 24.62
C LYS A 39 3.35 -29.85 23.35
N VAL A 40 3.37 -29.11 22.24
CA VAL A 40 3.83 -29.57 20.91
C VAL A 40 5.05 -28.76 20.50
N SER A 41 5.97 -29.37 19.75
CA SER A 41 7.13 -28.64 19.21
C SER A 41 6.69 -27.53 18.24
N HIS A 42 7.45 -26.44 18.17
CA HIS A 42 7.17 -25.35 17.24
C HIS A 42 7.16 -25.82 15.78
N GLY A 43 8.10 -26.68 15.39
CA GLY A 43 8.20 -27.22 14.03
C GLY A 43 6.99 -28.09 13.66
N SER A 44 6.51 -28.93 14.58
CA SER A 44 5.29 -29.72 14.38
C SER A 44 4.05 -28.82 14.22
N MET A 45 3.94 -27.77 15.03
CA MET A 45 2.85 -26.78 14.92
C MET A 45 2.89 -26.04 13.57
N GLN A 46 4.08 -25.66 13.10
CA GLN A 46 4.25 -25.00 11.81
C GLN A 46 3.90 -25.93 10.64
N ASN A 47 4.37 -27.18 10.66
CA ASN A 47 4.03 -28.17 9.64
C ASN A 47 2.54 -28.48 9.63
N LEU A 48 1.91 -28.59 10.80
CA LEU A 48 0.46 -28.75 10.92
C LEU A 48 -0.26 -27.58 10.24
N VAL A 49 0.07 -26.35 10.59
CA VAL A 49 -0.61 -25.16 10.06
C VAL A 49 -0.38 -25.00 8.55
N LYS A 50 0.84 -25.22 8.07
CA LYS A 50 1.22 -25.01 6.67
C LYS A 50 0.80 -26.17 5.75
N ASN A 51 1.09 -27.41 6.14
CA ASN A 51 0.98 -28.56 5.26
C ASN A 51 -0.33 -29.35 5.47
N ASP A 52 -0.84 -29.40 6.69
CA ASP A 52 -2.08 -30.17 6.98
C ASP A 52 -3.33 -29.27 6.97
N LEU A 53 -3.22 -28.00 7.37
CA LEU A 53 -4.32 -27.02 7.35
C LEU A 53 -4.26 -26.05 6.15
N HIS A 54 -3.17 -26.08 5.38
CA HIS A 54 -2.95 -25.22 4.21
C HIS A 54 -3.09 -23.71 4.49
N LEU A 55 -2.81 -23.28 5.72
CA LEU A 55 -2.90 -21.88 6.13
C LEU A 55 -1.59 -21.15 5.84
N LYS A 56 -1.71 -19.88 5.43
CA LYS A 56 -0.60 -18.97 5.19
C LYS A 56 -0.64 -17.81 6.17
N SER A 57 0.54 -17.33 6.57
CA SER A 57 0.66 -16.13 7.39
C SER A 57 0.59 -14.88 6.52
N PHE A 58 -0.33 -13.98 6.83
CA PHE A 58 -0.47 -12.69 6.15
C PHE A 58 -0.06 -11.55 7.06
N LYS A 59 0.55 -10.51 6.49
CA LYS A 59 0.86 -9.27 7.20
C LYS A 59 -0.42 -8.44 7.34
N ARG A 60 -0.75 -8.04 8.56
CA ARG A 60 -1.83 -7.06 8.80
C ARG A 60 -1.42 -5.73 8.19
N ARG A 61 -2.34 -5.07 7.51
CA ARG A 61 -2.14 -3.74 6.93
C ARG A 61 -2.83 -2.71 7.80
N THR A 62 -2.18 -1.57 7.99
CA THR A 62 -2.83 -0.38 8.53
C THR A 62 -3.65 0.24 7.41
N VAL A 63 -4.90 0.59 7.70
CA VAL A 63 -5.81 1.27 6.78
C VAL A 63 -6.35 2.51 7.46
N HIS A 64 -6.76 3.52 6.68
CA HIS A 64 -7.39 4.71 7.23
C HIS A 64 -8.69 4.36 7.94
N PHE A 65 -8.90 4.95 9.12
CA PHE A 65 -10.15 4.82 9.84
C PHE A 65 -11.27 5.54 9.08
N LEU A 66 -12.40 4.87 8.87
CA LEU A 66 -13.59 5.44 8.24
C LEU A 66 -14.73 5.35 9.26
N SER A 67 -15.34 6.49 9.58
CA SER A 67 -16.58 6.50 10.37
C SER A 67 -17.77 6.07 9.52
N ASP A 68 -18.82 5.57 10.14
CA ASP A 68 -20.05 5.13 9.44
C ASP A 68 -20.65 6.24 8.57
N LYS A 69 -20.54 7.50 9.02
CA LYS A 69 -20.96 8.69 8.26
C LYS A 69 -20.15 8.84 6.97
N ILE A 70 -18.82 8.64 7.02
CA ILE A 70 -17.97 8.69 5.83
C ILE A 70 -18.27 7.52 4.91
N VAL A 71 -18.47 6.31 5.44
CA VAL A 71 -18.82 5.12 4.65
C VAL A 71 -20.12 5.36 3.87
N LYS A 72 -21.18 5.84 4.53
CA LYS A 72 -22.45 6.18 3.87
C LYS A 72 -22.28 7.24 2.79
N LYS A 73 -21.52 8.31 3.06
CA LYS A 73 -21.21 9.35 2.05
C LYS A 73 -20.46 8.79 0.85
N ARG A 74 -19.44 7.94 1.07
CA ARG A 74 -18.68 7.31 -0.02
C ARG A 74 -19.55 6.40 -0.86
N LEU A 75 -20.42 5.59 -0.23
CA LEU A 75 -21.33 4.69 -0.93
C LEU A 75 -22.32 5.48 -1.81
N ALA A 76 -22.95 6.52 -1.27
CA ALA A 76 -23.87 7.37 -2.02
C ALA A 76 -23.19 8.04 -3.23
N ARG A 77 -22.01 8.65 -3.03
CA ARG A 77 -21.23 9.25 -4.12
C ARG A 77 -20.82 8.22 -5.18
N SER A 78 -20.38 7.03 -4.76
CA SER A 78 -19.95 5.98 -5.69
C SER A 78 -21.12 5.49 -6.55
N LYS A 79 -22.31 5.32 -5.96
CA LYS A 79 -23.53 4.98 -6.71
C LYS A 79 -23.90 6.08 -7.70
N GLY A 80 -23.89 7.34 -7.28
CA GLY A 80 -24.16 8.49 -8.17
C GLY A 80 -23.16 8.59 -9.33
N MET A 81 -21.87 8.37 -9.04
CA MET A 81 -20.83 8.34 -10.06
C MET A 81 -21.04 7.19 -11.05
N LEU A 82 -21.39 5.99 -10.60
CA LEU A 82 -21.70 4.86 -11.48
C LEU A 82 -22.88 5.15 -12.42
N THR A 83 -23.95 5.78 -11.91
CA THR A 83 -25.08 6.19 -12.75
C THR A 83 -24.70 7.26 -13.78
N GLN A 84 -23.85 8.21 -13.41
CA GLN A 84 -23.38 9.24 -14.34
C GLN A 84 -22.46 8.66 -15.42
N LEU A 85 -21.60 7.71 -15.05
CA LEU A 85 -20.72 7.01 -15.99
C LEU A 85 -21.47 6.09 -16.97
N ALA A 86 -22.71 5.70 -16.66
CA ALA A 86 -23.55 4.97 -17.59
C ALA A 86 -24.06 5.86 -18.75
N THR A 87 -24.14 7.17 -18.55
CA THR A 87 -24.66 8.12 -19.54
C THR A 87 -23.60 9.03 -20.15
N GLN A 88 -22.50 9.29 -19.45
CA GLN A 88 -21.41 10.14 -19.91
C GLN A 88 -20.11 9.33 -20.11
N PRO A 89 -19.40 9.52 -21.23
CA PRO A 89 -18.15 8.83 -21.46
C PRO A 89 -17.07 9.31 -20.49
N LEU A 90 -16.24 8.38 -20.01
CA LEU A 90 -15.07 8.66 -19.17
C LEU A 90 -14.11 9.69 -19.79
N GLN A 91 -14.13 9.85 -21.12
CA GLN A 91 -13.27 10.79 -21.84
C GLN A 91 -13.53 12.27 -21.51
N ASN A 92 -14.69 12.57 -20.91
CA ASN A 92 -15.06 13.93 -20.52
C ASN A 92 -14.76 14.23 -19.05
N ILE A 93 -14.12 13.29 -18.32
CA ILE A 93 -13.76 13.47 -16.92
C ILE A 93 -12.27 13.80 -16.81
N ILE A 94 -11.97 14.88 -16.09
CA ILE A 94 -10.62 15.25 -15.68
C ILE A 94 -10.49 14.92 -14.19
N PHE A 95 -9.56 14.04 -13.86
CA PHE A 95 -9.14 13.78 -12.48
C PHE A 95 -7.99 14.70 -12.15
N SER A 96 -8.05 15.41 -11.02
CA SER A 96 -6.95 16.27 -10.57
C SER A 96 -6.60 15.97 -9.11
N ASP A 97 -5.35 16.19 -8.76
CA ASP A 97 -4.84 16.05 -7.39
C ASP A 97 -3.57 16.88 -7.22
N GLU A 98 -3.27 17.23 -5.97
CA GLU A 98 -1.97 17.79 -5.60
C GLU A 98 -1.04 16.71 -5.04
N LYS A 99 0.23 16.76 -5.41
CA LYS A 99 1.27 15.90 -4.85
C LYS A 99 2.46 16.70 -4.37
N LEU A 100 2.87 16.43 -3.13
CA LEU A 100 4.12 16.93 -2.57
C LEU A 100 5.26 15.96 -2.92
N PHE A 101 6.29 16.47 -3.62
CA PHE A 101 7.52 15.76 -3.94
C PHE A 101 8.67 16.30 -3.09
N THR A 102 9.41 15.41 -2.44
CA THR A 102 10.59 15.77 -1.64
C THR A 102 11.87 15.63 -2.47
N ILE A 103 12.81 16.56 -2.31
CA ILE A 103 14.07 16.60 -3.09
C ILE A 103 15.15 15.66 -2.51
N GLU A 104 14.86 14.95 -1.41
CA GLU A 104 15.80 14.02 -0.78
C GLU A 104 15.96 12.70 -1.56
N GLU A 105 17.09 12.03 -1.32
CA GLU A 105 17.37 10.71 -1.87
C GLU A 105 16.36 9.66 -1.37
N VAL A 106 15.72 8.98 -2.32
CA VAL A 106 14.77 7.91 -2.03
C VAL A 106 15.53 6.62 -1.78
N THR A 107 15.67 6.23 -0.51
CA THR A 107 16.33 4.97 -0.16
C THR A 107 15.33 3.82 0.01
N ASN A 108 15.49 2.74 -0.75
CA ASN A 108 14.84 1.47 -0.54
C ASN A 108 15.63 0.60 0.45
N LYS A 109 15.20 0.60 1.73
CA LYS A 109 15.84 -0.19 2.80
C LYS A 109 15.99 -1.69 2.52
N GLN A 110 15.24 -2.27 1.58
CA GLN A 110 15.37 -3.68 1.25
C GLN A 110 16.50 -3.94 0.25
N ASN A 111 16.64 -3.07 -0.75
CA ASN A 111 17.50 -3.26 -1.92
C ASN A 111 18.79 -2.44 -1.85
N ASP A 112 18.80 -1.32 -1.14
CA ASP A 112 19.96 -0.45 -1.01
C ASP A 112 20.90 -1.05 0.04
N ARG A 113 21.72 -2.00 -0.41
CA ARG A 113 22.71 -2.73 0.37
C ARG A 113 24.10 -2.35 -0.08
N ILE A 114 24.99 -2.23 0.87
CA ILE A 114 26.40 -1.95 0.64
C ILE A 114 27.14 -3.27 0.86
N LEU A 115 27.97 -3.66 -0.11
CA LEU A 115 28.88 -4.78 0.03
C LEU A 115 30.20 -4.27 0.58
N ALA A 116 30.66 -4.85 1.68
CA ALA A 116 31.92 -4.50 2.31
C ALA A 116 32.49 -5.69 3.07
N HIS A 117 33.83 -5.77 3.15
CA HIS A 117 34.50 -6.82 3.91
C HIS A 117 34.33 -6.62 5.43
N THR A 118 34.37 -5.38 5.90
CA THR A 118 34.09 -5.03 7.30
C THR A 118 33.30 -3.71 7.35
N PRO A 119 32.49 -3.47 8.40
CA PRO A 119 31.78 -2.20 8.54
C PRO A 119 32.71 -0.98 8.56
N SER A 120 33.93 -1.14 9.11
CA SER A 120 34.93 -0.07 9.22
C SER A 120 35.55 0.35 7.89
N SER A 121 35.43 -0.46 6.83
CA SER A 121 35.94 -0.12 5.50
C SER A 121 34.95 0.73 4.68
N ILE A 122 33.78 1.06 5.24
CA ILE A 122 32.75 1.83 4.56
C ILE A 122 32.86 3.30 4.95
N THR A 123 33.04 4.18 3.96
CA THR A 123 33.00 5.63 4.20
C THR A 123 31.61 6.07 4.65
N GLU A 124 31.52 7.04 5.55
CA GLU A 124 30.25 7.59 6.06
C GLU A 124 29.27 7.99 4.94
N LYS A 125 29.79 8.56 3.84
CA LYS A 125 28.97 8.98 2.69
C LYS A 125 28.24 7.81 2.03
N HIS A 126 28.83 6.62 2.02
CA HIS A 126 28.20 5.42 1.48
C HIS A 126 27.26 4.77 2.50
N LEU A 127 27.63 4.82 3.79
CA LEU A 127 26.89 4.16 4.86
C LEU A 127 25.60 4.88 5.23
N TYR A 128 25.60 6.21 5.18
CA TYR A 128 24.51 7.04 5.70
C TYR A 128 23.91 7.95 4.65
N VAL A 129 22.60 7.85 4.49
CA VAL A 129 21.80 8.87 3.80
C VAL A 129 21.27 9.84 4.84
N LYS A 130 21.80 11.08 4.79
CA LYS A 130 21.40 12.16 5.69
C LYS A 130 20.00 12.64 5.32
N ARG A 131 19.14 12.81 6.33
CA ARG A 131 17.75 13.28 6.16
C ARG A 131 17.48 14.47 7.06
N THR A 132 16.69 15.41 6.57
CA THR A 132 16.26 16.59 7.30
C THR A 132 14.83 16.39 7.82
N GLN A 133 14.51 16.93 9.01
CA GLN A 133 13.15 16.81 9.56
C GLN A 133 12.09 17.50 8.69
N LYS A 134 12.47 18.56 7.96
CA LYS A 134 11.65 19.32 7.02
C LYS A 134 12.38 19.37 5.67
N PRO A 135 12.32 18.29 4.87
CA PRO A 135 12.98 18.28 3.56
C PRO A 135 12.41 19.37 2.67
N GLN A 136 13.27 19.93 1.81
CA GLN A 136 12.76 20.80 0.75
C GLN A 136 11.85 19.98 -0.17
N SER A 137 10.68 20.54 -0.45
CA SER A 137 9.64 19.87 -1.21
C SER A 137 8.98 20.81 -2.19
N VAL A 138 8.50 20.25 -3.28
CA VAL A 138 7.79 20.95 -4.34
C VAL A 138 6.38 20.37 -4.43
N MET A 139 5.36 21.23 -4.34
CA MET A 139 3.97 20.82 -4.55
C MET A 139 3.62 20.99 -6.02
N VAL A 140 3.10 19.92 -6.63
CA VAL A 140 2.71 19.91 -8.03
C VAL A 140 1.24 19.54 -8.12
N TRP A 141 0.47 20.36 -8.81
CA TRP A 141 -0.89 20.04 -9.22
C TRP A 141 -0.90 19.57 -10.68
N ALA A 142 -1.70 18.56 -10.97
CA ALA A 142 -1.93 18.10 -12.34
C ALA A 142 -3.33 17.49 -12.49
N GLY A 143 -3.92 17.72 -13.65
CA GLY A 143 -5.11 17.01 -14.14
C GLY A 143 -4.74 15.93 -15.15
N ILE A 144 -5.48 14.82 -15.15
CA ILE A 144 -5.36 13.73 -16.12
C ILE A 144 -6.77 13.34 -16.59
N SER A 145 -6.92 13.14 -17.89
CA SER A 145 -8.12 12.61 -18.54
C SER A 145 -7.75 11.48 -19.49
N ALA A 146 -8.74 10.85 -20.12
CA ALA A 146 -8.49 9.87 -21.18
C ALA A 146 -7.72 10.46 -22.39
N LYS A 147 -7.75 11.79 -22.58
CA LYS A 147 -7.09 12.48 -23.69
C LYS A 147 -5.64 12.85 -23.39
N GLY A 148 -5.21 12.78 -22.13
CA GLY A 148 -3.88 13.18 -21.71
C GLY A 148 -3.86 13.94 -20.39
N ARG A 149 -2.71 14.54 -20.09
CA ARG A 149 -2.47 15.33 -18.87
C ARG A 149 -2.54 16.82 -19.16
N THR A 150 -2.95 17.60 -18.17
CA THR A 150 -2.78 19.06 -18.16
C THR A 150 -1.29 19.41 -17.98
N PRO A 151 -0.90 20.65 -18.26
CA PRO A 151 0.38 21.18 -17.79
C PRO A 151 0.53 20.98 -16.28
N LEU A 152 1.78 20.75 -15.84
CA LEU A 152 2.11 20.64 -14.42
C LEU A 152 2.17 22.04 -13.82
N VAL A 153 1.42 22.26 -12.74
CA VAL A 153 1.42 23.53 -12.02
C VAL A 153 2.25 23.38 -10.76
N PHE A 154 3.37 24.11 -10.70
CA PHE A 154 4.22 24.16 -9.52
C PHE A 154 3.68 25.20 -8.53
N VAL A 155 3.12 24.73 -7.42
CA VAL A 155 2.49 25.61 -6.43
C VAL A 155 3.57 26.21 -5.52
N PRO A 156 3.68 27.54 -5.43
CA PRO A 156 4.65 28.19 -4.54
C PRO A 156 4.37 27.84 -3.07
N VAL A 157 5.44 27.67 -2.31
CA VAL A 157 5.37 27.37 -0.86
C VAL A 157 4.62 28.51 -0.15
N GLY A 158 3.60 28.16 0.64
CA GLY A 158 2.85 29.12 1.46
C GLY A 158 1.65 29.80 0.80
N LYS A 159 1.28 29.43 -0.44
CA LYS A 159 0.08 29.96 -1.11
C LYS A 159 -1.00 28.89 -1.27
N ASN A 160 -2.09 29.00 -0.51
CA ASN A 160 -3.36 28.32 -0.80
C ASN A 160 -4.09 29.11 -1.91
N LYS A 161 -3.64 29.01 -3.16
CA LYS A 161 -4.35 29.64 -4.28
C LYS A 161 -5.34 28.65 -4.90
N PHE A 162 -6.59 29.06 -5.02
CA PHE A 162 -7.53 28.43 -5.95
C PHE A 162 -7.05 28.75 -7.37
N VAL A 163 -6.59 27.74 -8.11
CA VAL A 163 -6.26 27.90 -9.53
C VAL A 163 -7.54 27.68 -10.33
N ASN A 164 -8.12 28.76 -10.85
CA ASN A 164 -9.27 28.67 -11.75
C ASN A 164 -8.77 28.28 -13.14
N ILE A 165 -9.11 27.06 -13.58
CA ILE A 165 -8.88 26.62 -14.95
C ILE A 165 -10.11 26.99 -15.76
N SER A 166 -10.09 28.19 -16.34
CA SER A 166 -11.14 28.65 -17.24
C SER A 166 -10.88 28.13 -18.66
N LYS A 167 -11.65 27.10 -19.03
CA LYS A 167 -11.83 26.48 -20.36
C LYS A 167 -10.94 25.28 -20.71
N VAL A 168 -11.60 24.23 -21.15
CA VAL A 168 -11.05 23.09 -21.88
C VAL A 168 -11.74 23.13 -23.24
N ASP A 169 -11.15 23.85 -24.19
CA ASP A 169 -11.71 23.91 -25.53
C ASP A 169 -11.39 22.59 -26.25
N SER A 170 -12.43 21.96 -26.79
CA SER A 170 -12.33 20.76 -27.60
C SER A 170 -11.88 21.13 -29.01
N GLY A 171 -10.60 21.46 -29.16
CA GLY A 171 -9.93 21.72 -30.44
C GLY A 171 -8.88 20.64 -30.72
N ALA A 172 -8.90 20.09 -31.93
CA ALA A 172 -7.94 19.09 -32.37
C ALA A 172 -6.51 19.67 -32.43
N CYS A 173 -5.55 18.89 -31.95
CA CYS A 173 -4.12 19.00 -32.26
C CYS A 173 -3.46 20.37 -32.02
N GLY A 174 -2.99 20.57 -30.79
CA GLY A 174 -1.89 21.48 -30.46
C GLY A 174 -2.33 22.88 -30.05
N GLU A 175 -2.58 23.11 -28.77
CA GLU A 175 -2.80 24.46 -28.25
C GLU A 175 -2.06 24.72 -26.93
N ARG A 176 -1.49 25.91 -26.82
CA ARG A 176 -0.90 26.49 -25.60
C ARG A 176 -2.03 26.93 -24.68
N PHE A 177 -1.90 26.59 -23.40
CA PHE A 177 -2.77 27.09 -22.34
C PHE A 177 -2.27 28.47 -21.90
N GLU A 178 -3.06 29.52 -22.10
CA GLU A 178 -2.77 30.84 -21.52
C GLU A 178 -3.28 30.92 -20.08
N GLN A 179 -2.38 31.34 -19.19
CA GLN A 179 -2.60 31.54 -17.77
C GLN A 179 -2.86 33.03 -17.53
N ASN A 180 -3.99 33.35 -16.89
CA ASN A 180 -4.23 34.68 -16.33
C ASN A 180 -4.08 34.58 -14.80
N ASP A 181 -3.09 35.28 -14.27
CA ASP A 181 -2.89 35.42 -12.83
C ASP A 181 -3.85 36.49 -12.28
N VAL A 182 -4.40 36.22 -11.09
CA VAL A 182 -4.97 37.23 -10.18
C VAL A 182 -3.99 37.45 -9.02
#